data_AF-A0A851GQ57-F1
#
_entry.id   AF-A0A851GQ57-F1
#
_cell.length_a   1.000
_cell.length_b   1.000
_cell.length_c   1.000
_cell.angle_alpha   90.00
_cell.angle_beta   90.00
_cell.angle_gamma   90.00
#
_symmetry.space_group_name_H-M   'P 1'
#
loop_
_entity.id
_entity.type
_entity.pdbx_description
1 polymer ?
#
loop_
_entity_poly.entity_id
_entity_poly.type
_entity_poly.pdbx_seq_one_letter_code
_entity_poly.pdbx_strand_id
1 'polypeptide(L)'
;MNQIRKSIIGLMMIAGTASIIVACSKGGDSPSTGGNPPPPAGNSCASKNITVTLASTDAAGCAGGSVTVTAAGSTGFTYNIDGGTFQASNVFNNVAAGNHTIIARDSEGCTKSGSVTVNASPSGALFAAVKAVINTNCVSCHSGASAQGGISLSTDCSIISAAARIKARAVDGNPSFMPQGGQLSATDKKKITDWITAGGKYTD
;
A
#
# COMPACT_ATOMS: atom_id res chain seq x y z
N MET A 1 -1.04 40.57 28.77
CA MET A 1 -0.94 40.04 27.38
C MET A 1 -1.17 38.54 27.40
N ASN A 2 -2.19 38.10 26.69
CA ASN A 2 -2.82 36.79 26.74
C ASN A 2 -1.98 35.73 26.01
N GLN A 3 -1.61 34.63 26.68
CA GLN A 3 -0.89 33.51 26.07
C GLN A 3 -1.90 32.52 25.47
N ILE A 4 -2.05 32.57 24.15
CA ILE A 4 -2.87 31.64 23.36
C ILE A 4 -2.14 30.30 23.29
N ARG A 5 -2.60 29.29 24.03
CA ARG A 5 -2.16 27.91 23.88
C ARG A 5 -2.71 27.35 22.56
N LYS A 6 -1.84 27.16 21.56
CA LYS A 6 -2.17 26.41 20.33
C LYS A 6 -2.34 24.94 20.68
N SER A 7 -3.58 24.50 20.85
CA SER A 7 -3.95 23.10 20.94
C SER A 7 -3.89 22.50 19.53
N ILE A 8 -2.94 21.60 19.29
CA ILE A 8 -2.88 20.78 18.06
C ILE A 8 -3.95 19.72 18.22
N ILE A 9 -5.13 19.99 17.68
CA ILE A 9 -6.22 19.03 17.55
C ILE A 9 -5.80 18.07 16.44
N GLY A 10 -5.47 16.84 16.82
CA GLY A 10 -5.29 15.72 15.89
C GLY A 10 -6.58 15.52 15.11
N LEU A 11 -6.52 15.78 13.81
CA LEU A 11 -7.59 15.52 12.86
C LEU A 11 -7.71 14.00 12.71
N MET A 12 -8.60 13.40 13.50
CA MET A 12 -9.06 12.03 13.35
C MET A 12 -9.72 11.94 11.97
N MET A 13 -9.02 11.34 11.00
CA MET A 13 -9.52 11.13 9.64
C MET A 13 -10.77 10.25 9.72
N ILE A 14 -11.90 10.82 9.31
CA ILE A 14 -13.20 10.16 9.29
C ILE A 14 -13.13 9.07 8.20
N ALA A 15 -13.26 7.81 8.62
CA ALA A 15 -13.42 6.68 7.71
C ALA A 15 -14.68 6.90 6.84
N GLY A 16 -14.48 7.12 5.54
CA GLY A 16 -15.57 7.28 4.59
C GLY A 16 -16.26 5.93 4.37
N THR A 17 -17.47 5.78 4.93
CA THR A 17 -18.35 4.65 4.59
C THR A 17 -18.97 4.90 3.23
N ALA A 18 -18.45 4.25 2.19
CA ALA A 18 -19.13 4.16 0.91
C ALA A 18 -20.11 2.97 0.93
N SER A 19 -21.38 3.24 1.23
CA SER A 19 -22.47 2.29 1.04
C SER A 19 -22.91 2.32 -0.42
N ILE A 20 -22.42 1.38 -1.23
CA ILE A 20 -22.91 1.17 -2.59
C ILE A 20 -23.65 -0.17 -2.65
N ILE A 21 -24.97 -0.09 -2.75
CA ILE A 21 -25.84 -1.23 -3.05
C ILE A 21 -25.79 -1.45 -4.56
N VAL A 22 -24.97 -2.40 -5.02
CA VAL A 22 -25.05 -2.92 -6.40
C VAL A 22 -25.64 -4.34 -6.35
N ALA A 23 -26.76 -4.49 -7.06
CA ALA A 23 -27.50 -5.72 -7.27
C ALA A 23 -26.85 -6.60 -8.35
N CYS A 24 -27.13 -7.91 -8.28
CA CYS A 24 -26.53 -8.97 -9.10
C CYS A 24 -26.83 -8.85 -10.60
N SER A 25 -25.88 -9.29 -11.45
CA SER A 25 -26.16 -9.76 -12.81
C SER A 25 -25.46 -11.10 -13.09
N LYS A 26 -26.17 -12.02 -13.75
CA LYS A 26 -25.85 -13.45 -13.91
C LYS A 26 -24.74 -13.71 -14.94
N GLY A 27 -23.98 -14.79 -14.72
CA GLY A 27 -23.05 -15.37 -15.69
C GLY A 27 -23.75 -16.20 -16.78
N GLY A 28 -23.09 -16.31 -17.93
CA GLY A 28 -23.46 -17.16 -19.07
C GLY A 28 -22.65 -18.46 -19.13
N ASP A 29 -23.19 -19.43 -19.87
CA ASP A 29 -23.02 -20.88 -19.74
C ASP A 29 -21.81 -21.50 -20.47
N SER A 30 -21.41 -22.71 -20.05
CA SER A 30 -21.07 -23.84 -20.96
C SER A 30 -21.07 -25.19 -20.20
N PRO A 31 -21.50 -26.30 -20.83
CA PRO A 31 -21.63 -27.60 -20.17
C PRO A 31 -20.35 -28.43 -20.33
N SER A 32 -19.77 -28.93 -19.24
CA SER A 32 -18.82 -30.04 -19.31
C SER A 32 -19.44 -31.33 -18.77
N THR A 33 -19.68 -32.27 -19.67
CA THR A 33 -20.05 -33.66 -19.40
C THR A 33 -18.92 -34.37 -18.66
N GLY A 34 -19.15 -34.78 -17.42
CA GLY A 34 -18.20 -35.63 -16.68
C GLY A 34 -18.44 -35.68 -15.18
N GLY A 35 -19.39 -36.50 -14.74
CA GLY A 35 -19.33 -37.21 -13.45
C GLY A 35 -19.29 -36.42 -12.13
N ASN A 36 -19.96 -35.26 -12.04
CA ASN A 36 -20.18 -34.59 -10.74
C ASN A 36 -21.63 -34.79 -10.23
N PRO A 37 -21.86 -34.80 -8.90
CA PRO A 37 -23.19 -34.92 -8.31
C PRO A 37 -24.14 -33.83 -8.81
N PRO A 38 -25.47 -34.06 -8.78
CA PRO A 38 -26.45 -33.15 -9.35
C PRO A 38 -26.28 -31.73 -8.79
N PRO A 39 -26.41 -30.68 -9.64
CA PRO A 39 -26.37 -29.31 -9.17
C PRO A 39 -27.44 -29.11 -8.08
N PRO A 40 -27.13 -28.43 -6.97
CA PRO A 40 -28.12 -28.15 -5.93
C PRO A 40 -29.31 -27.41 -6.55
N ALA A 41 -30.52 -27.89 -6.24
CA ALA A 41 -31.75 -27.24 -6.66
C ALA A 41 -31.89 -25.88 -5.93
N GLY A 42 -31.95 -24.80 -6.71
CA GLY A 42 -32.21 -23.44 -6.23
C GLY A 42 -30.95 -22.64 -5.96
N ASN A 43 -30.90 -21.40 -6.47
CA ASN A 43 -29.84 -20.44 -6.17
C ASN A 43 -29.89 -20.09 -4.67
N SER A 44 -29.22 -20.88 -3.81
CA SER A 44 -29.13 -20.68 -2.35
C SER A 44 -28.61 -19.29 -1.97
N CYS A 45 -27.94 -18.62 -2.90
CA CYS A 45 -27.46 -17.26 -2.75
C CYS A 45 -28.53 -16.18 -2.93
N ALA A 46 -29.66 -16.48 -3.58
CA ALA A 46 -30.72 -15.50 -3.82
C ALA A 46 -31.48 -15.11 -2.55
N SER A 47 -31.55 -16.00 -1.55
CA SER A 47 -32.25 -15.76 -0.29
C SER A 47 -31.35 -15.19 0.81
N LYS A 48 -30.03 -15.20 0.62
CA LYS A 48 -29.07 -14.69 1.61
C LYS A 48 -28.88 -13.19 1.45
N ASN A 49 -29.04 -12.45 2.53
CA ASN A 49 -28.68 -11.04 2.59
C ASN A 49 -27.23 -10.88 3.09
N ILE A 50 -26.27 -11.18 2.22
CA ILE A 50 -24.85 -11.00 2.55
C ILE A 50 -24.48 -9.52 2.45
N THR A 51 -23.96 -8.97 3.55
CA THR A 51 -23.39 -7.63 3.60
C THR A 51 -21.87 -7.70 3.73
N VAL A 52 -21.18 -6.73 3.13
CA VAL A 52 -19.73 -6.55 3.22
C VAL A 52 -19.45 -5.11 3.59
N THR A 53 -18.71 -4.92 4.67
CA THR A 53 -18.20 -3.61 5.10
C THR A 53 -16.68 -3.68 5.10
N LEU A 54 -16.06 -2.66 4.53
CA LEU A 54 -14.61 -2.57 4.35
C LEU A 54 -14.07 -1.38 5.14
N ALA A 55 -12.96 -1.59 5.81
CA ALA A 55 -12.17 -0.54 6.42
C ALA A 55 -10.73 -0.66 5.91
N SER A 56 -10.10 0.47 5.60
CA SER A 56 -8.70 0.53 5.19
C SER A 56 -7.89 1.44 6.09
N THR A 57 -6.58 1.19 6.14
CA THR A 57 -5.59 2.14 6.62
C THR A 57 -4.76 2.63 5.43
N ASP A 58 -4.26 3.86 5.50
CA ASP A 58 -3.41 4.41 4.45
C ASP A 58 -2.09 3.62 4.32
N ALA A 59 -1.53 3.62 3.11
CA ALA A 59 -0.23 3.04 2.79
C ALA A 59 0.86 4.11 2.94
N ALA A 60 1.82 3.86 3.84
CA ALA A 60 2.91 4.78 4.15
C ALA A 60 4.21 4.37 3.45
N GLY A 61 4.44 4.97 2.27
CA GLY A 61 5.66 4.76 1.49
C GLY A 61 5.85 3.30 1.10
N CYS A 62 6.70 2.60 1.85
CA CYS A 62 7.09 1.21 1.60
C CYS A 62 6.39 0.21 2.48
N ALA A 63 5.76 0.70 3.54
CA ALA A 63 4.74 -0.07 4.22
C ALA A 63 3.46 0.08 3.41
N GLY A 64 2.88 -1.04 2.99
CA GLY A 64 1.51 -1.00 2.49
C GLY A 64 0.54 -0.67 3.63
N GLY A 65 -0.68 -0.30 3.26
CA GLY A 65 -1.79 -0.19 4.18
C GLY A 65 -2.33 -1.56 4.57
N SER A 66 -3.52 -1.55 5.16
CA SER A 66 -4.26 -2.77 5.47
C SER A 66 -5.71 -2.61 5.05
N VAL A 67 -6.37 -3.73 4.77
CA VAL A 67 -7.82 -3.79 4.54
C VAL A 67 -8.39 -4.83 5.48
N THR A 68 -9.38 -4.43 6.29
CA THR A 68 -10.17 -5.32 7.14
C THR A 68 -11.55 -5.48 6.56
N VAL A 69 -11.99 -6.73 6.43
CA VAL A 69 -13.29 -7.12 5.88
C VAL A 69 -14.21 -7.55 7.02
N THR A 70 -15.42 -7.01 7.04
CA THR A 70 -16.51 -7.52 7.88
C THR A 70 -17.62 -8.03 6.98
N ALA A 71 -17.90 -9.32 7.03
CA ALA A 71 -19.00 -9.95 6.28
C ALA A 71 -20.05 -10.50 7.25
N ALA A 72 -21.33 -10.35 6.91
CA ALA A 72 -22.45 -10.84 7.70
C ALA A 72 -23.55 -11.43 6.80
N GLY A 73 -24.56 -12.06 7.41
CA GLY A 73 -25.69 -12.67 6.70
C GLY A 73 -25.46 -14.11 6.24
N SER A 74 -24.30 -14.69 6.54
CA SER A 74 -23.98 -16.12 6.38
C SER A 74 -22.81 -16.51 7.31
N THR A 75 -22.24 -17.71 7.14
CA THR A 75 -21.10 -18.20 7.94
C THR A 75 -20.02 -18.86 7.07
N GLY A 76 -18.86 -19.13 7.66
CA GLY A 76 -17.76 -19.80 6.96
C GLY A 76 -17.15 -18.96 5.83
N PHE A 77 -17.09 -17.64 6.01
CA PHE A 77 -16.56 -16.75 4.98
C PHE A 77 -15.07 -16.96 4.73
N THR A 78 -14.71 -16.89 3.45
CA THR A 78 -13.36 -16.72 2.94
C THR A 78 -13.29 -15.44 2.10
N TYR A 79 -12.12 -14.85 2.02
CA TYR A 79 -11.93 -13.53 1.46
C TYR A 79 -10.85 -13.54 0.40
N ASN A 80 -11.05 -12.71 -0.62
CA ASN A 80 -10.11 -12.49 -1.68
C ASN A 80 -9.92 -10.99 -1.93
N ILE A 81 -8.70 -10.59 -2.28
CA ILE A 81 -8.38 -9.25 -2.76
C ILE A 81 -7.85 -9.35 -4.19
N ASP A 82 -8.37 -8.52 -5.08
CA ASP A 82 -7.93 -8.31 -6.47
C ASP A 82 -7.73 -9.59 -7.29
N GLY A 83 -8.56 -10.61 -7.06
CA GLY A 83 -8.50 -11.88 -7.81
C GLY A 83 -7.39 -12.84 -7.37
N GLY A 84 -6.75 -12.61 -6.21
CA GLY A 84 -5.78 -13.55 -5.62
C GLY A 84 -6.38 -14.88 -5.14
N THR A 85 -5.74 -15.53 -4.17
CA THR A 85 -6.29 -16.73 -3.51
C THR A 85 -7.32 -16.35 -2.44
N PHE A 86 -8.32 -17.22 -2.22
CA PHE A 86 -9.23 -17.07 -1.07
C PHE A 86 -8.54 -17.51 0.22
N GLN A 87 -8.66 -16.71 1.27
CA GLN A 87 -8.12 -16.98 2.60
C GLN A 87 -9.18 -16.84 3.69
N ALA A 88 -9.01 -17.53 4.82
CA ALA A 88 -9.94 -17.41 5.96
C ALA A 88 -9.75 -16.11 6.74
N SER A 89 -8.53 -15.57 6.77
CA SER A 89 -8.25 -14.28 7.43
C SER A 89 -8.99 -13.15 6.73
N ASN A 90 -9.69 -12.33 7.51
CA ASN A 90 -10.41 -11.17 7.02
C ASN A 90 -9.54 -9.90 6.96
N VAL A 91 -8.24 -10.01 7.23
CA VAL A 91 -7.29 -8.90 7.17
C VAL A 91 -6.28 -9.15 6.06
N PHE A 92 -6.15 -8.17 5.17
CA PHE A 92 -5.09 -8.07 4.17
C PHE A 92 -4.08 -7.02 4.62
N ASN A 93 -2.82 -7.42 4.76
CA ASN A 93 -1.71 -6.54 5.14
C ASN A 93 -0.86 -6.20 3.92
N ASN A 94 -0.08 -5.13 4.01
CA ASN A 94 0.81 -4.66 2.94
C ASN A 94 0.07 -4.36 1.62
N VAL A 95 -1.14 -3.84 1.72
CA VAL A 95 -1.95 -3.46 0.56
C VAL A 95 -1.41 -2.15 -0.01
N ALA A 96 -1.09 -2.11 -1.30
CA ALA A 96 -0.60 -0.90 -1.95
C ALA A 96 -1.64 0.23 -1.91
N ALA A 97 -1.22 1.47 -2.13
CA ALA A 97 -2.18 2.55 -2.37
C ALA A 97 -2.91 2.30 -3.70
N GLY A 98 -4.23 2.49 -3.71
CA GLY A 98 -5.06 2.23 -4.88
C GLY A 98 -6.49 1.83 -4.52
N ASN A 99 -7.28 1.55 -5.55
CA ASN A 99 -8.60 0.96 -5.40
C ASN A 99 -8.48 -0.57 -5.45
N HIS A 100 -9.05 -1.24 -4.47
CA HIS A 100 -9.00 -2.69 -4.31
C HIS A 100 -10.41 -3.27 -4.33
N THR A 101 -10.55 -4.42 -5.01
CA THR A 101 -11.79 -5.18 -5.02
C THR A 101 -11.66 -6.36 -4.07
N ILE A 102 -12.57 -6.43 -3.11
CA ILE A 102 -12.67 -7.52 -2.15
C ILE A 102 -13.86 -8.40 -2.52
N ILE A 103 -13.69 -9.71 -2.45
CA ILE A 103 -14.77 -10.69 -2.57
C ILE A 103 -14.84 -11.51 -1.28
N ALA A 104 -15.98 -11.46 -0.60
CA ALA A 104 -16.32 -12.40 0.46
C ALA A 104 -17.13 -13.56 -0.12
N ARG A 105 -16.78 -14.79 0.24
CA ARG A 105 -17.45 -16.03 -0.19
C ARG A 105 -17.81 -16.87 1.03
N ASP A 106 -19.08 -17.21 1.21
CA ASP A 106 -19.51 -18.06 2.33
C ASP A 106 -19.26 -19.56 2.09
N SER A 107 -19.61 -20.41 3.06
CA SER A 107 -19.43 -21.87 2.97
C SER A 107 -20.27 -22.56 1.89
N GLU A 108 -21.33 -21.90 1.40
CA GLU A 108 -22.21 -22.41 0.34
C GLU A 108 -21.80 -21.90 -1.05
N GLY A 109 -20.73 -21.11 -1.13
CA GLY A 109 -20.18 -20.57 -2.39
C GLY A 109 -20.79 -19.22 -2.81
N CYS A 110 -21.64 -18.61 -1.99
CA CYS A 110 -22.26 -17.33 -2.28
C CYS A 110 -21.27 -16.19 -2.11
N THR A 111 -21.11 -15.37 -3.16
CA THR A 111 -20.12 -14.29 -3.19
C THR A 111 -20.76 -12.91 -3.12
N LYS A 112 -20.13 -11.99 -2.38
CA LYS A 112 -20.42 -10.57 -2.41
C LYS A 112 -19.13 -9.78 -2.55
N SER A 113 -19.12 -8.82 -3.48
CA SER A 113 -17.99 -7.93 -3.71
C SER A 113 -18.18 -6.57 -3.04
N GLY A 114 -17.07 -5.95 -2.64
CA GLY A 114 -16.99 -4.54 -2.26
C GLY A 114 -15.70 -3.93 -2.80
N SER A 115 -15.67 -2.61 -2.93
CA SER A 115 -14.46 -1.88 -3.32
C SER A 115 -14.04 -0.94 -2.20
N VAL A 116 -12.74 -0.82 -1.99
CA VAL A 116 -12.16 0.07 -0.98
C VAL A 116 -10.93 0.75 -1.54
N THR A 117 -10.78 2.04 -1.24
CA THR A 117 -9.58 2.80 -1.56
C THR A 117 -8.62 2.77 -0.38
N VAL A 118 -7.38 2.37 -0.64
CA VAL A 118 -6.24 2.57 0.26
C VAL A 118 -5.53 3.84 -0.20
N ASN A 119 -5.52 4.89 0.63
CA ASN A 119 -4.86 6.13 0.24
C ASN A 119 -3.34 6.02 0.46
N ALA A 120 -2.56 6.75 -0.33
CA ALA A 120 -1.15 6.96 -0.01
C ALA A 120 -1.04 8.03 1.08
N SER A 121 -0.28 7.75 2.13
CA SER A 121 0.14 8.78 3.07
C SER A 121 1.14 9.72 2.38
N PRO A 122 1.12 11.03 2.66
CA PRO A 122 2.15 11.93 2.16
C PRO A 122 3.50 11.60 2.81
N SER A 123 4.59 11.84 2.07
CA SER A 123 5.94 11.76 2.63
C SER A 123 6.19 12.85 3.67
N GLY A 124 7.03 12.55 4.65
CA GLY A 124 7.59 13.53 5.57
C GLY A 124 8.45 14.57 4.85
N ALA A 125 8.60 15.75 5.46
CA ALA A 125 9.37 16.85 4.89
C ALA A 125 10.84 16.50 4.68
N LEU A 126 11.43 15.74 5.61
CA LEU A 126 12.83 15.28 5.51
C LEU A 126 13.02 14.32 4.33
N PHE A 127 12.10 13.37 4.15
CA PHE A 127 12.16 12.44 3.01
C PHE A 127 11.96 13.16 1.68
N ALA A 128 10.99 14.08 1.61
CA ALA A 128 10.75 14.89 0.41
C ALA A 128 12.00 15.69 0.00
N ALA A 129 12.71 16.29 0.99
CA ALA A 129 13.94 17.02 0.75
C ALA A 129 15.06 16.13 0.20
N VAL A 130 15.23 14.91 0.73
CA VAL A 130 16.21 13.93 0.23
C VAL A 130 15.83 13.42 -1.15
N LYS A 131 14.55 13.09 -1.38
CA LYS A 131 14.05 12.64 -2.69
C LYS A 131 14.36 13.64 -3.79
N ALA A 132 14.24 14.94 -3.52
CA ALA A 132 14.65 15.98 -4.46
C ALA A 132 16.15 15.93 -4.79
N VAL A 133 17.02 15.76 -3.78
CA VAL A 133 18.47 15.60 -3.98
C VAL A 133 18.78 14.37 -4.84
N ILE A 134 18.14 13.24 -4.55
CA ILE A 134 18.36 11.98 -5.27
C ILE A 134 17.89 12.08 -6.72
N ASN A 135 16.71 12.65 -6.96
CA ASN A 135 16.17 12.83 -8.31
C ASN A 135 17.09 13.68 -9.19
N THR A 136 17.65 14.76 -8.62
CA THR A 136 18.53 15.66 -9.36
C THR A 136 19.92 15.05 -9.61
N ASN A 137 20.48 14.33 -8.64
CA ASN A 137 21.91 14.00 -8.66
C ASN A 137 22.23 12.51 -8.88
N CYS A 138 21.25 11.62 -8.78
CA CYS A 138 21.52 10.18 -8.69
C CYS A 138 20.72 9.33 -9.69
N VAL A 139 19.45 9.65 -9.95
CA VAL A 139 18.54 8.77 -10.70
C VAL A 139 19.01 8.50 -12.13
N SER A 140 19.68 9.45 -12.79
CA SER A 140 20.20 9.26 -14.15
C SER A 140 21.21 8.11 -14.26
N CYS A 141 21.97 7.82 -13.20
CA CYS A 141 22.93 6.71 -13.14
C CYS A 141 22.45 5.53 -12.28
N HIS A 142 21.38 5.72 -11.50
CA HIS A 142 20.85 4.75 -10.54
C HIS A 142 19.35 4.50 -10.78
N SER A 143 18.96 4.30 -12.05
CA SER A 143 17.62 3.83 -12.40
C SER A 143 17.67 2.35 -12.76
N GLY A 144 16.77 1.53 -12.19
CA GLY A 144 16.76 0.08 -12.42
C GLY A 144 17.87 -0.70 -11.68
N ALA A 145 18.09 -1.97 -12.05
CA ALA A 145 18.94 -2.90 -11.28
C ALA A 145 20.39 -3.10 -11.81
N SER A 146 20.92 -2.28 -12.72
CA SER A 146 22.28 -2.45 -13.33
C SER A 146 22.77 -1.14 -14.00
N ALA A 147 24.06 -0.75 -14.10
CA ALA A 147 25.34 -1.32 -13.64
C ALA A 147 26.43 -0.24 -13.43
N GLN A 148 26.27 0.64 -12.44
CA GLN A 148 27.40 1.11 -11.62
C GLN A 148 26.97 1.04 -10.15
N GLY A 149 27.43 0.00 -9.44
CA GLY A 149 27.23 -0.12 -7.99
C GLY A 149 25.97 -0.83 -7.51
N GLY A 150 25.19 -1.46 -8.42
CA GLY A 150 24.19 -2.49 -8.10
C GLY A 150 22.94 -2.02 -7.35
N ILE A 151 22.53 -0.75 -7.47
CA ILE A 151 21.35 -0.21 -6.79
C ILE A 151 20.46 0.59 -7.74
N SER A 152 19.15 0.55 -7.48
CA SER A 152 18.17 1.50 -7.99
C SER A 152 17.88 2.55 -6.94
N LEU A 153 17.64 3.79 -7.35
CA LEU A 153 17.17 4.91 -6.51
C LEU A 153 15.94 5.59 -7.15
N SER A 154 15.24 4.90 -8.06
CA SER A 154 14.13 5.46 -8.83
C SER A 154 12.77 5.42 -8.13
N THR A 155 12.65 4.71 -7.01
CA THR A 155 11.41 4.60 -6.21
C THR A 155 11.66 5.00 -4.76
N ASP A 156 10.60 5.42 -4.07
CA ASP A 156 10.70 5.82 -2.66
C ASP A 156 11.28 4.70 -1.79
N CYS A 157 10.93 3.45 -2.09
CA CYS A 157 11.43 2.29 -1.38
C CYS A 157 12.85 1.90 -1.69
N SER A 158 13.27 2.12 -2.92
CA SER A 158 14.67 1.94 -3.27
C SER A 158 15.56 2.99 -2.58
N ILE A 159 15.07 4.23 -2.41
CA ILE A 159 15.78 5.29 -1.67
C ILE A 159 15.87 4.94 -0.18
N ILE A 160 14.75 4.57 0.44
CA ILE A 160 14.70 4.20 1.87
C ILE A 160 15.60 2.99 2.15
N SER A 161 15.50 1.93 1.33
CA SER A 161 16.33 0.73 1.50
C SER A 161 17.83 1.02 1.29
N ALA A 162 18.16 2.04 0.51
CA ALA A 162 19.54 2.46 0.26
C ALA A 162 20.06 3.52 1.25
N ALA A 163 19.29 3.95 2.27
CA ALA A 163 19.64 5.07 3.15
C ALA A 163 21.08 5.03 3.67
N ALA A 164 21.50 3.89 4.24
CA ALA A 164 22.85 3.72 4.77
C ALA A 164 23.94 3.85 3.68
N ARG A 165 23.66 3.31 2.49
CA ARG A 165 24.58 3.39 1.35
C ARG A 165 24.65 4.81 0.78
N ILE A 166 23.52 5.50 0.72
CA ILE A 166 23.46 6.92 0.31
C ILE A 166 24.32 7.76 1.26
N LYS A 167 24.19 7.60 2.58
CA LYS A 167 25.05 8.30 3.55
C LYS A 167 26.53 8.00 3.32
N ALA A 168 26.87 6.71 3.30
CA ALA A 168 28.25 6.26 3.23
C ALA A 168 28.95 6.84 1.99
N ARG A 169 28.28 6.83 0.83
CA ARG A 169 28.90 7.25 -0.44
C ARG A 169 28.77 8.75 -0.70
N ALA A 170 27.61 9.35 -0.43
CA ALA A 170 27.34 10.74 -0.80
C ALA A 170 27.72 11.76 0.28
N VAL A 171 27.72 11.34 1.55
CA VAL A 171 28.07 12.20 2.69
C VAL A 171 29.46 11.87 3.20
N ASP A 172 29.71 10.60 3.54
CA ASP A 172 30.93 10.20 4.25
C ASP A 172 32.11 9.89 3.32
N GLY A 173 31.84 9.62 2.04
CA GLY A 173 32.86 9.28 1.05
C GLY A 173 33.51 7.91 1.27
N ASN A 174 32.83 6.97 1.91
CA ASN A 174 33.33 5.63 2.21
C ASN A 174 32.68 4.55 1.29
N PRO A 175 33.46 3.73 0.57
CA PRO A 175 34.93 3.77 0.42
C PRO A 175 35.45 4.88 -0.51
N SER A 176 34.55 5.55 -1.22
CA SER A 176 34.82 6.70 -2.06
C SER A 176 33.57 7.56 -2.20
N PHE A 177 33.74 8.84 -2.51
CA PHE A 177 32.64 9.76 -2.76
C PHE A 177 31.86 9.38 -4.02
N MET A 178 30.54 9.43 -3.94
CA MET A 178 29.63 9.46 -5.08
C MET A 178 28.78 10.73 -4.98
N PRO A 179 28.55 11.48 -6.08
CA PRO A 179 28.98 11.19 -7.46
C PRO A 179 30.50 11.28 -7.69
N GLN A 180 31.03 10.52 -8.67
CA GLN A 180 32.47 10.57 -9.03
C GLN A 180 32.88 11.88 -9.74
N GLY A 181 31.93 12.60 -10.36
CA GLY A 181 32.17 13.86 -11.06
C GLY A 181 32.19 15.11 -10.17
N GLY A 182 32.08 14.93 -8.85
CA GLY A 182 32.01 16.02 -7.88
C GLY A 182 31.13 15.65 -6.69
N GLN A 183 31.44 16.22 -5.53
CA GLN A 183 30.66 15.99 -4.33
C GLN A 183 29.35 16.80 -4.36
N LEU A 184 28.33 16.29 -3.67
CA LEU A 184 27.13 17.08 -3.36
C LEU A 184 27.49 18.36 -2.58
N SER A 185 26.64 19.38 -2.71
CA SER A 185 26.75 20.60 -1.92
C SER A 185 26.65 20.29 -0.42
N ALA A 186 27.22 21.17 0.42
CA ALA A 186 27.10 21.04 1.88
C ALA A 186 25.63 21.01 2.33
N THR A 187 24.77 21.79 1.67
CA THR A 187 23.32 21.83 1.93
C THR A 187 22.65 20.49 1.61
N ASP A 188 22.99 19.86 0.49
CA ASP A 188 22.38 18.58 0.10
C ASP A 188 22.89 17.42 0.95
N LYS A 189 24.18 17.42 1.31
CA LYS A 189 24.72 16.49 2.31
C LYS A 189 24.00 16.63 3.66
N LYS A 190 23.67 17.87 4.06
CA LYS A 190 22.92 18.13 5.30
C LYS A 190 21.51 17.53 5.24
N LYS A 191 20.76 17.71 4.15
CA LYS A 191 19.42 17.09 3.99
C LYS A 191 19.45 15.57 4.18
N ILE A 192 20.44 14.91 3.56
CA ILE A 192 20.65 13.46 3.69
C ILE A 192 20.95 13.09 5.15
N THR A 193 21.83 13.85 5.81
CA THR A 193 22.23 13.60 7.20
C THR A 193 21.05 13.80 8.17
N ASP A 194 20.28 14.87 8.00
CA ASP A 194 19.12 15.19 8.84
C ASP A 194 18.05 14.09 8.73
N TRP A 195 17.72 13.67 7.51
CA TRP A 195 16.77 12.57 7.26
C TRP A 195 17.20 11.25 7.90
N ILE A 196 18.49 10.88 7.78
CA ILE A 196 18.99 9.64 8.34
C ILE A 196 19.06 9.70 9.87
N THR A 197 19.41 10.86 10.43
CA THR A 197 19.40 11.08 11.88
C THR A 197 17.98 10.96 12.45
N ALA A 198 16.97 11.38 11.69
CA ALA A 198 15.55 11.17 12.01
C ALA A 198 15.05 9.73 11.76
N GLY A 199 15.94 8.80 11.37
CA GLY A 199 15.63 7.39 11.23
C GLY A 199 15.48 6.89 9.79
N GLY A 200 15.66 7.74 8.78
CA GLY A 200 15.70 7.31 7.36
C GLY A 200 14.37 6.76 6.84
N LYS A 201 13.24 7.27 7.33
CA LYS A 201 11.89 6.76 7.04
C LYS A 201 11.16 7.59 5.98
N TYR A 202 10.06 7.05 5.45
CA TYR A 202 9.18 7.75 4.50
C TYR A 202 8.45 8.94 5.14
N THR A 203 8.00 8.77 6.39
CA THR A 203 7.35 9.77 7.22
C THR A 203 8.30 10.17 8.35
N ASP A 204 8.30 11.46 8.73
CA ASP A 204 9.03 12.01 9.87
C ASP A 204 8.15 12.21 11.12
#